data_AF-A0A660THQ2-F1
#
_entry.id   AF-A0A660THQ2-F1
#
_cell.length_a   1.000
_cell.length_b   1.000
_cell.length_c   1.000
_cell.angle_alpha   90.00
_cell.angle_beta   90.00
_cell.angle_gamma   90.00
#
_symmetry.space_group_name_H-M   'P 1'
#
loop_
_entity.id
_entity.type
_entity.pdbx_description
1 polymer ?
#
loop_
_entity_poly.entity_id
_entity_poly.type
_entity_poly.pdbx_seq_one_letter_code
_entity_poly.pdbx_strand_id
1 'polypeptide(L)'
;ESIHEAWETQKSIYNFTQPTLPTVIPVDENQALVNVVSFSGMSPVKLADTFYIDTGPNIVWLTMTGQSEEYVTNLVGFNFLIIPGVGAGFHFKVQFPRLSSRRSEADRVVVKFDGVEVAEIPMLEKMEDIARETFLLKQPITVGKTIIRATIKNVTKEIGKDAMQQGLSDQGAGGFFVGLLAGIAADIAVDATENADLRISQFFPSYARAVEISVPPGTYNVTVEYWNGKNLMRAVDHGSREFTPGGLNLIESYMLQ
;
A
#
# COMPACT_ATOMS: atom_id res chain seq x y z
N GLU A 1 13.89 3.64 -22.67
CA GLU A 1 14.67 4.43 -21.71
C GLU A 1 15.88 3.62 -21.30
N SER A 2 17.05 4.26 -21.22
CA SER A 2 18.19 3.65 -20.54
C SER A 2 17.91 3.63 -19.04
N ILE A 3 18.31 2.58 -18.32
CA ILE A 3 18.15 2.51 -16.86
C ILE A 3 18.76 3.74 -16.14
N HIS A 4 19.78 4.37 -16.72
CA HIS A 4 20.34 5.62 -16.20
C HIS A 4 19.36 6.81 -16.30
N GLU A 5 18.59 6.89 -17.38
CA GLU A 5 17.60 7.96 -17.59
C GLU A 5 16.49 7.91 -16.53
N ALA A 6 16.11 6.71 -16.09
CA ALA A 6 15.10 6.53 -15.05
C ALA A 6 15.56 7.14 -13.70
N TRP A 7 16.84 6.99 -13.35
CA TRP A 7 17.42 7.62 -12.15
C TRP A 7 17.49 9.15 -12.24
N GLU A 8 17.64 9.70 -13.45
CA GLU A 8 17.68 11.16 -13.66
C GLU A 8 16.28 11.79 -13.66
N THR A 9 15.31 11.12 -14.29
CA THR A 9 13.98 11.66 -14.58
C THR A 9 12.93 11.30 -13.53
N GLN A 10 13.06 10.14 -12.87
CA GLN A 10 12.04 9.57 -11.96
C GLN A 10 12.56 9.44 -10.52
N LYS A 11 13.13 10.52 -9.98
CA LYS A 11 13.78 10.56 -8.65
C LYS A 11 12.88 10.21 -7.47
N SER A 12 11.55 10.32 -7.61
CA SER A 12 10.61 9.90 -6.57
C SER A 12 10.54 8.38 -6.43
N ILE A 13 10.77 7.65 -7.53
CA ILE A 13 10.79 6.17 -7.59
C ILE A 13 12.20 5.65 -7.34
N TYR A 14 13.18 6.18 -8.08
CA TYR A 14 14.58 5.78 -8.00
C TYR A 14 15.35 6.65 -7.01
N ASN A 15 14.92 6.60 -5.74
CA ASN A 15 15.47 7.35 -4.62
C ASN A 15 16.61 6.61 -3.87
N PHE A 16 17.21 5.60 -4.50
CA PHE A 16 18.26 4.75 -3.95
C PHE A 16 19.47 4.72 -4.86
N THR A 17 20.62 4.27 -4.35
CA THR A 17 21.85 4.18 -5.12
C THR A 17 21.66 3.29 -6.33
N GLN A 18 22.01 3.80 -7.51
CA GLN A 18 21.95 3.01 -8.74
C GLN A 18 22.90 1.79 -8.60
N PRO A 19 22.41 0.56 -8.81
CA PRO A 19 23.27 -0.61 -8.79
C PRO A 19 24.23 -0.57 -9.97
N THR A 20 25.44 -1.10 -9.77
CA THR A 20 26.36 -1.34 -10.89
C THR A 20 25.81 -2.49 -11.72
N LEU A 21 25.30 -2.18 -12.90
CA LEU A 21 24.83 -3.18 -13.85
C LEU A 21 26.00 -3.62 -14.74
N PRO A 22 26.21 -4.92 -14.95
CA PRO A 22 27.26 -5.38 -15.84
C PRO A 22 26.94 -4.94 -17.28
N THR A 23 27.72 -4.01 -17.82
CA THR A 23 27.61 -3.54 -19.22
C THR A 23 28.19 -4.52 -20.22
N VAL A 24 29.10 -5.38 -19.77
CA VAL A 24 29.66 -6.52 -20.49
C VAL A 24 29.88 -7.57 -19.41
N ILE A 25 29.33 -8.76 -19.58
CA ILE A 25 29.71 -9.91 -18.76
C ILE A 25 30.88 -10.54 -19.51
N PRO A 26 32.16 -10.30 -19.15
CA PRO A 26 33.22 -11.19 -19.58
C PRO A 26 32.94 -12.52 -18.90
N VAL A 27 32.16 -13.38 -19.56
CA VAL A 27 32.09 -14.78 -19.20
C VAL A 27 33.47 -15.31 -19.54
N ASP A 28 34.38 -15.34 -18.56
CA ASP A 28 35.44 -16.33 -18.62
C ASP A 28 34.74 -17.66 -18.88
N GLU A 29 34.99 -18.29 -20.03
CA GLU A 29 34.33 -19.53 -20.44
C GLU A 29 34.52 -20.66 -19.40
N ASN A 30 35.47 -20.47 -18.47
CA ASN A 30 35.74 -21.37 -17.36
C ASN A 30 35.03 -21.01 -16.05
N GLN A 31 34.23 -19.94 -16.00
CA GLN A 31 33.46 -19.53 -14.81
C GLN A 31 31.96 -19.74 -15.03
N ALA A 32 31.27 -20.08 -13.95
CA ALA A 32 29.82 -20.09 -13.91
C ALA A 32 29.32 -18.70 -13.48
N LEU A 33 28.46 -18.08 -14.30
CA LEU A 33 27.74 -16.86 -13.93
C LEU A 33 26.48 -17.28 -13.17
N VAL A 34 26.32 -16.81 -11.94
CA VAL A 34 25.18 -17.10 -11.05
C VAL A 34 24.34 -15.84 -10.89
N ASN A 35 23.06 -15.95 -11.23
CA ASN A 35 22.07 -14.89 -11.09
C ASN A 35 21.31 -15.12 -9.78
N VAL A 36 21.27 -14.11 -8.92
CA VAL A 36 20.51 -14.17 -7.67
C VAL A 36 19.45 -13.08 -7.71
N VAL A 37 18.19 -13.48 -7.60
CA VAL A 37 17.04 -12.58 -7.49
C VAL A 37 16.39 -12.78 -6.14
N SER A 38 16.14 -11.67 -5.44
CA SER A 38 15.51 -11.68 -4.13
C SER A 38 14.36 -10.69 -4.05
N PHE A 39 13.26 -11.12 -3.45
CA PHE A 39 12.08 -10.30 -3.20
C PHE A 39 11.85 -10.12 -1.70
N SER A 40 11.54 -8.90 -1.27
CA SER A 40 11.27 -8.63 0.15
C SER A 40 10.17 -7.60 0.38
N GLY A 41 9.58 -7.66 1.58
CA GLY A 41 8.48 -6.80 2.00
C GLY A 41 7.17 -7.12 1.28
N MET A 42 6.09 -6.52 1.76
CA MET A 42 4.76 -6.72 1.20
C MET A 42 4.24 -5.43 0.55
N SER A 43 3.68 -5.53 -0.66
CA SER A 43 3.16 -4.37 -1.42
C SER A 43 2.24 -3.47 -0.58
N PRO A 44 2.14 -2.16 -0.85
CA PRO A 44 1.24 -1.31 -0.09
C PRO A 44 -0.23 -1.75 -0.20
N VAL A 45 -1.04 -1.42 0.80
CA VAL A 45 -2.48 -1.68 0.83
C VAL A 45 -3.27 -0.40 0.60
N LYS A 46 -4.50 -0.52 0.09
CA LYS A 46 -5.46 0.58 0.08
C LYS A 46 -6.39 0.45 1.26
N LEU A 47 -6.48 1.50 2.06
CA LEU A 47 -7.37 1.63 3.20
C LEU A 47 -8.44 2.67 2.88
N ALA A 48 -9.63 2.52 3.47
CA ALA A 48 -10.70 3.51 3.32
C ALA A 48 -10.55 4.67 4.30
N ASP A 49 -10.60 5.88 3.78
CA ASP A 49 -10.91 7.08 4.57
C ASP A 49 -12.32 7.55 4.17
N THR A 50 -13.15 7.84 5.16
CA THR A 50 -14.56 8.23 4.95
C THR A 50 -14.84 9.55 5.61
N PHE A 51 -15.50 10.44 4.87
CA PHE A 51 -15.99 11.71 5.36
C PHE A 51 -17.51 11.70 5.36
N TYR A 52 -18.08 12.10 6.49
CA TYR A 52 -19.52 12.23 6.71
C TYR A 52 -19.86 13.70 6.97
N ILE A 53 -20.94 14.15 6.36
CA ILE A 53 -21.58 15.42 6.65
C ILE A 53 -23.00 15.12 7.11
N ASP A 54 -23.28 15.46 8.36
CA ASP A 54 -24.59 15.31 8.97
C ASP A 54 -25.15 16.68 9.32
N THR A 55 -26.45 16.87 9.21
CA THR A 55 -27.10 18.15 9.55
C THR A 55 -28.13 17.98 10.64
N GLY A 56 -28.16 18.98 11.52
CA GLY A 56 -29.18 19.17 12.54
C GLY A 56 -29.68 20.61 12.51
N PRO A 57 -30.61 20.97 13.41
CA PRO A 57 -31.15 22.32 13.44
C PRO A 57 -30.04 23.35 13.69
N ASN A 58 -29.76 24.18 12.68
CA ASN A 58 -28.71 25.22 12.68
C ASN A 58 -27.26 24.72 12.83
N ILE A 59 -26.99 23.43 12.58
CA ILE A 59 -25.67 22.84 12.81
C ILE A 59 -25.33 21.80 11.75
N VAL A 60 -24.06 21.75 11.37
CA VAL A 60 -23.48 20.74 10.48
C VAL A 60 -22.37 20.02 11.23
N TRP A 61 -22.39 18.70 11.25
CA TRP A 61 -21.32 17.87 11.77
C TRP A 61 -20.48 17.32 10.63
N LEU A 62 -19.16 17.35 10.82
CA LEU A 62 -18.17 16.83 9.90
C LEU A 62 -17.41 15.72 10.63
N THR A 63 -17.65 14.48 10.23
CA THR A 63 -17.01 13.32 10.85
C THR A 63 -16.07 12.67 9.85
N MET A 64 -14.84 12.40 10.26
CA MET A 64 -13.85 11.70 9.44
C MET A 64 -13.44 10.40 10.13
N THR A 65 -13.54 9.30 9.41
CA THR A 65 -13.09 7.99 9.85
C THR A 65 -12.01 7.46 8.92
N GLY A 66 -11.14 6.61 9.45
CA GLY A 66 -10.04 6.01 8.70
C GLY A 66 -9.88 4.55 9.11
N GLN A 67 -9.61 3.72 8.12
CA GLN A 67 -9.34 2.31 8.32
C GLN A 67 -7.86 2.09 8.68
N SER A 68 -7.60 1.25 9.68
CA SER A 68 -6.27 0.79 10.07
C SER A 68 -5.79 -0.37 9.17
N GLU A 69 -4.52 -0.76 9.30
CA GLU A 69 -3.98 -1.94 8.59
C GLU A 69 -4.65 -3.25 9.01
N GLU A 70 -5.24 -3.30 10.21
CA GLU A 70 -6.08 -4.40 10.70
C GLU A 70 -7.51 -4.35 10.15
N TYR A 71 -7.77 -3.45 9.19
CA TYR A 71 -9.08 -3.19 8.59
C TYR A 71 -10.14 -2.67 9.55
N VAL A 72 -9.73 -2.16 10.72
CA VAL A 72 -10.62 -1.56 11.72
C VAL A 72 -10.84 -0.08 11.41
N THR A 73 -12.10 0.32 11.27
CA THR A 73 -12.48 1.73 11.06
C THR A 73 -12.51 2.47 12.40
N ASN A 74 -11.77 3.56 12.49
CA ASN A 74 -11.68 4.39 13.69
C ASN A 74 -12.09 5.84 13.38
N LEU A 75 -12.59 6.55 14.38
CA LEU A 75 -12.81 7.99 14.30
C LEU A 75 -11.45 8.71 14.29
N VAL A 76 -11.20 9.48 13.23
CA VAL A 76 -9.94 10.22 13.04
C VAL A 76 -10.14 11.70 13.30
N GLY A 77 -11.34 12.23 13.04
CA GLY A 77 -11.64 13.63 13.27
C GLY A 77 -13.12 13.89 13.39
N PHE A 78 -13.46 14.92 14.16
CA PHE A 78 -14.82 15.40 14.34
C PHE A 78 -14.79 16.92 14.47
N ASN A 79 -15.64 17.60 13.70
CA ASN A 79 -15.84 19.04 13.78
C ASN A 79 -17.33 19.36 13.61
N PHE A 80 -17.71 20.58 13.96
CA PHE A 80 -19.05 21.09 13.68
C PHE A 80 -19.01 22.55 13.26
N LEU A 81 -20.01 22.96 12.50
CA LEU A 81 -20.24 24.33 12.05
C LEU A 81 -21.65 24.74 12.46
N ILE A 82 -21.79 25.88 13.13
CA ILE A 82 -23.10 26.47 13.39
C ILE A 82 -23.49 27.26 12.14
N ILE A 83 -24.50 26.79 11.43
CA ILE A 83 -24.99 27.42 10.20
C ILE A 83 -26.49 27.71 10.40
N PRO A 84 -26.86 28.92 10.82
CA PRO A 84 -28.25 29.31 10.99
C PRO A 84 -29.07 29.06 9.71
N GLY A 85 -30.24 28.45 9.85
CA GLY A 85 -31.13 28.13 8.73
C GLY A 85 -30.88 26.76 8.07
N VAL A 86 -29.84 26.01 8.47
CA VAL A 86 -29.70 24.61 8.05
C VAL A 86 -30.72 23.74 8.78
N GLY A 87 -31.48 22.96 8.01
CA GLY A 87 -32.42 21.96 8.51
C GLY A 87 -31.73 20.67 8.95
N ALA A 88 -32.43 19.83 9.70
CA ALA A 88 -31.93 18.52 10.13
C ALA A 88 -32.21 17.43 9.10
N GLY A 89 -31.39 16.36 9.10
CA GLY A 89 -31.72 15.10 8.42
C GLY A 89 -30.97 14.82 7.12
N PHE A 90 -30.21 15.80 6.61
CA PHE A 90 -29.23 15.56 5.55
C PHE A 90 -28.05 14.77 6.11
N HIS A 91 -27.76 13.65 5.45
CA HIS A 91 -26.64 12.76 5.71
C HIS A 91 -25.92 12.50 4.39
N PHE A 92 -24.63 12.82 4.33
CA PHE A 92 -23.80 12.65 3.16
C PHE A 92 -22.53 11.90 3.54
N LYS A 93 -22.30 10.77 2.88
CA LYS A 93 -21.07 9.98 2.98
C LYS A 93 -20.28 10.10 1.68
N VAL A 94 -18.98 10.30 1.80
CA VAL A 94 -18.01 10.10 0.73
C VAL A 94 -16.83 9.29 1.25
N GLN A 95 -16.44 8.25 0.51
CA GLN A 95 -15.33 7.39 0.88
C GLN A 95 -14.28 7.36 -0.23
N PHE A 96 -13.01 7.56 0.12
CA PHE A 96 -11.91 7.54 -0.83
C PHE A 96 -10.79 6.59 -0.35
N PRO A 97 -10.03 6.01 -1.30
CA PRO A 97 -8.89 5.17 -0.93
C PRO A 97 -7.73 6.05 -0.45
N ARG A 98 -6.98 5.54 0.52
CA ARG A 98 -5.65 6.00 0.92
C ARG A 98 -4.68 4.84 0.77
N LEU A 99 -3.53 5.07 0.15
CA LEU A 99 -2.47 4.07 0.08
C LEU A 99 -1.67 4.08 1.38
N SER A 100 -1.50 2.91 2.01
CA SER A 100 -0.68 2.71 3.19
C SER A 100 0.45 1.74 2.88
N SER A 101 1.66 2.16 3.19
CA SER A 101 2.86 1.31 3.17
C SER A 101 2.73 0.20 4.20
N ARG A 102 3.13 -1.01 3.83
CA ARG A 102 3.37 -2.07 4.82
C ARG A 102 4.85 -2.08 5.15
N ARG A 103 5.18 -2.29 6.42
CA ARG A 103 6.57 -2.40 6.86
C ARG A 103 7.26 -3.51 6.07
N SER A 104 8.51 -3.27 5.67
CA SER A 104 9.44 -4.33 5.29
C SER A 104 10.56 -4.38 6.31
N GLU A 105 10.87 -5.58 6.75
CA GLU A 105 11.84 -5.76 7.82
C GLU A 105 13.27 -5.90 7.29
N ALA A 106 13.49 -6.19 6.01
CA ALA A 106 14.82 -6.44 5.46
C ALA A 106 15.43 -5.20 4.79
N ASP A 107 16.50 -4.63 5.36
CA ASP A 107 17.25 -3.52 4.77
C ASP A 107 18.45 -4.01 3.93
N ARG A 108 19.00 -5.18 4.26
CA ARG A 108 20.16 -5.80 3.62
C ARG A 108 19.88 -7.27 3.31
N VAL A 109 20.29 -7.72 2.12
CA VAL A 109 20.18 -9.12 1.70
C VAL A 109 21.52 -9.59 1.19
N VAL A 110 21.99 -10.75 1.66
CA VAL A 110 23.30 -11.31 1.28
C VAL A 110 23.14 -12.74 0.81
N VAL A 111 23.98 -13.15 -0.13
CA VAL A 111 24.09 -14.53 -0.58
C VAL A 111 25.40 -15.14 -0.11
N LYS A 112 25.31 -16.36 0.41
CA LYS A 112 26.43 -17.16 0.90
C LYS A 112 26.56 -18.45 0.13
N PHE A 113 27.80 -18.80 -0.23
CA PHE A 113 28.17 -20.11 -0.75
C PHE A 113 29.08 -20.80 0.26
N ASP A 114 28.72 -22.03 0.65
CA ASP A 114 29.42 -22.82 1.67
C ASP A 114 29.67 -22.07 2.98
N GLY A 115 28.69 -21.23 3.38
CA GLY A 115 28.72 -20.43 4.60
C GLY A 115 29.51 -19.13 4.52
N VAL A 116 30.18 -18.84 3.39
CA VAL A 116 30.95 -17.61 3.17
C VAL A 116 30.08 -16.60 2.42
N GLU A 117 30.03 -15.35 2.89
CA GLU A 117 29.37 -14.25 2.18
C GLU A 117 30.10 -13.94 0.88
N VAL A 118 29.38 -14.07 -0.23
CA VAL A 118 29.92 -13.88 -1.59
C VAL A 118 29.54 -12.51 -2.14
N ALA A 119 28.30 -12.08 -1.89
CA ALA A 119 27.83 -10.76 -2.30
C ALA A 119 26.66 -10.26 -1.44
N GLU A 120 26.56 -8.94 -1.32
CA GLU A 120 25.32 -8.25 -0.98
C GLU A 120 24.48 -8.06 -2.25
N ILE A 121 23.18 -8.31 -2.16
CA ILE A 121 22.24 -8.19 -3.29
C ILE A 121 21.69 -6.75 -3.30
N PRO A 122 22.12 -5.89 -4.23
CA PRO A 122 21.71 -4.50 -4.27
C PRO A 122 20.23 -4.37 -4.66
N MET A 123 19.64 -3.23 -4.30
CA MET A 123 18.31 -2.87 -4.73
C MET A 123 18.28 -2.69 -6.25
N LEU A 124 17.36 -3.38 -6.91
CA LEU A 124 17.08 -3.20 -8.32
C LEU A 124 15.85 -2.32 -8.50
N GLU A 125 14.78 -2.61 -7.76
CA GLU A 125 13.48 -1.94 -7.92
C GLU A 125 12.73 -1.78 -6.60
N LYS A 126 12.07 -0.63 -6.43
CA LYS A 126 11.16 -0.35 -5.30
C LYS A 126 9.72 -0.30 -5.81
N MET A 127 9.10 -1.49 -5.90
CA MET A 127 7.72 -1.65 -6.37
C MET A 127 6.71 -0.87 -5.50
N GLU A 128 7.01 -0.68 -4.22
CA GLU A 128 6.22 0.16 -3.32
C GLU A 128 6.18 1.63 -3.75
N ASP A 129 7.32 2.20 -4.14
CA ASP A 129 7.41 3.59 -4.58
C ASP A 129 6.74 3.78 -5.95
N ILE A 130 6.88 2.81 -6.86
CA ILE A 130 6.11 2.79 -8.12
C ILE A 130 4.60 2.80 -7.85
N ALA A 131 4.14 1.94 -6.92
CA ALA A 131 2.73 1.85 -6.56
C ALA A 131 2.22 3.17 -5.95
N ARG A 132 3.04 3.82 -5.11
CA ARG A 132 2.74 5.13 -4.51
C ARG A 132 2.60 6.21 -5.56
N GLU A 133 3.59 6.39 -6.42
CA GLU A 133 3.58 7.44 -7.45
C GLU A 133 2.42 7.23 -8.42
N THR A 134 2.18 5.98 -8.84
CA THR A 134 1.04 5.65 -9.70
C THR A 134 -0.30 5.97 -9.01
N PHE A 135 -0.41 5.71 -7.71
CA PHE A 135 -1.59 6.03 -6.93
C PHE A 135 -1.81 7.54 -6.83
N LEU A 136 -0.77 8.30 -6.47
CA LEU A 136 -0.83 9.76 -6.32
C LEU A 136 -1.22 10.45 -7.64
N LEU A 137 -0.68 10.00 -8.77
CA LEU A 137 -1.05 10.50 -10.10
C LEU A 137 -2.54 10.29 -10.41
N LYS A 138 -3.14 9.19 -9.94
CA LYS A 138 -4.55 8.84 -10.17
C LYS A 138 -5.49 9.35 -9.08
N GLN A 139 -4.98 9.74 -7.92
CA GLN A 139 -5.77 10.08 -6.75
C GLN A 139 -6.72 11.26 -6.99
N PRO A 140 -6.33 12.40 -7.60
CA PRO A 140 -7.23 13.53 -7.81
C PRO A 140 -8.44 13.17 -8.69
N ILE A 141 -8.20 12.42 -9.76
CA ILE A 141 -9.27 11.96 -10.67
C ILE A 141 -10.20 10.98 -9.94
N THR A 142 -9.65 10.10 -9.10
CA THR A 142 -10.40 9.12 -8.32
C THR A 142 -11.30 9.83 -7.31
N VAL A 143 -10.73 10.72 -6.48
CA VAL A 143 -11.45 11.49 -5.47
C VAL A 143 -12.53 12.37 -6.12
N GLY A 144 -12.21 13.08 -7.20
CA GLY A 144 -13.18 13.93 -7.90
C GLY A 144 -14.39 13.14 -8.43
N LYS A 145 -14.15 11.96 -9.03
CA LYS A 145 -15.23 11.07 -9.48
C LYS A 145 -16.08 10.55 -8.32
N THR A 146 -15.47 10.24 -7.18
CA THR A 146 -16.19 9.82 -5.97
C THR A 146 -17.07 10.94 -5.43
N ILE A 147 -16.54 12.15 -5.28
CA ILE A 147 -17.32 13.30 -4.79
C ILE A 147 -18.54 13.55 -5.69
N ILE A 148 -18.35 13.62 -7.01
CA ILE A 148 -19.46 13.81 -7.96
C ILE A 148 -20.51 12.70 -7.83
N ARG A 149 -20.07 11.43 -7.76
CA ARG A 149 -20.95 10.27 -7.59
C ARG A 149 -21.74 10.34 -6.29
N ALA A 150 -21.08 10.62 -5.18
CA ALA A 150 -21.69 10.74 -3.86
C ALA A 150 -22.73 11.87 -3.84
N THR A 151 -22.42 13.03 -4.43
CA THR A 151 -23.35 14.15 -4.54
C THR A 151 -24.60 13.78 -5.33
N ILE A 152 -24.46 13.16 -6.51
CA ILE A 152 -25.62 12.75 -7.33
C ILE A 152 -26.52 11.76 -6.57
N LYS A 153 -25.91 10.76 -5.90
CA LYS A 153 -26.66 9.77 -5.11
C LYS A 153 -27.40 10.41 -3.94
N ASN A 154 -26.74 11.31 -3.20
CA ASN A 154 -27.34 11.95 -2.04
C ASN A 154 -28.46 12.94 -2.42
N VAL A 155 -28.29 13.71 -3.50
CA VAL A 155 -29.38 14.56 -4.04
C VAL A 155 -30.62 13.71 -4.39
N THR A 156 -30.42 12.54 -4.98
CA THR A 156 -31.53 11.63 -5.33
C THR A 156 -32.19 11.04 -4.07
N LYS A 157 -31.41 10.71 -3.03
CA LYS A 157 -31.91 10.19 -1.75
C LYS A 157 -32.76 11.23 -1.02
N GLU A 158 -32.38 12.50 -1.05
CA GLU A 158 -33.10 13.59 -0.39
C GLU A 158 -34.47 13.84 -1.03
N ILE A 159 -34.53 13.90 -2.37
CA ILE A 159 -35.79 13.99 -3.13
C ILE A 159 -36.73 12.82 -2.78
N GLY A 160 -36.19 11.63 -2.49
CA GLY A 160 -36.97 10.46 -2.06
C GLY A 160 -37.41 10.49 -0.59
N LYS A 161 -36.66 11.15 0.29
CA LYS A 161 -36.96 11.26 1.74
C LYS A 161 -38.05 12.30 2.04
N ASP A 162 -38.14 13.37 1.26
CA ASP A 162 -39.24 14.35 1.35
C ASP A 162 -40.63 13.69 1.15
N ALA A 163 -40.68 12.52 0.48
CA ALA A 163 -41.89 11.72 0.35
C ALA A 163 -42.21 10.83 1.58
N MET A 164 -41.29 10.68 2.55
CA MET A 164 -41.42 9.80 3.72
C MET A 164 -41.46 10.52 5.10
N GLN A 165 -41.01 11.77 5.21
CA GLN A 165 -40.82 12.48 6.49
C GLN A 165 -42.09 13.10 7.11
N GLN A 166 -43.12 12.28 7.37
CA GLN A 166 -44.33 12.67 8.12
C GLN A 166 -44.39 12.14 9.57
N GLY A 167 -43.28 11.68 10.15
CA GLY A 167 -43.31 11.22 11.54
C GLY A 167 -41.96 11.26 12.23
N LEU A 168 -42.01 11.67 13.50
CA LEU A 168 -40.99 11.53 14.56
C LEU A 168 -40.20 12.81 14.87
N SER A 169 -40.64 13.49 15.93
CA SER A 169 -39.88 14.48 16.70
C SER A 169 -39.88 14.05 18.17
N ASP A 170 -38.69 14.01 18.76
CA ASP A 170 -38.35 14.39 20.16
C ASP A 170 -37.18 13.55 20.71
N GLN A 171 -36.05 14.21 20.98
CA GLN A 171 -35.16 13.91 22.12
C GLN A 171 -34.02 14.94 22.26
N GLY A 172 -33.72 15.34 23.50
CA GLY A 172 -32.91 16.52 23.86
C GLY A 172 -31.39 16.42 23.73
N ALA A 173 -30.73 17.57 23.87
CA ALA A 173 -29.37 17.88 23.41
C ALA A 173 -28.20 17.05 24.02
N GLY A 174 -28.32 16.49 25.22
CA GLY A 174 -27.25 15.66 25.83
C GLY A 174 -27.26 14.20 25.37
N GLY A 175 -28.46 13.63 25.17
CA GLY A 175 -28.66 12.32 24.55
C GLY A 175 -28.48 12.37 23.03
N PHE A 176 -28.63 13.55 22.43
CA PHE A 176 -28.42 13.80 21.02
C PHE A 176 -26.97 13.50 20.57
N PHE A 177 -25.94 13.93 21.31
CA PHE A 177 -24.54 13.65 20.92
C PHE A 177 -24.17 12.17 21.02
N VAL A 178 -24.61 11.49 22.09
CA VAL A 178 -24.39 10.04 22.26
C VAL A 178 -25.21 9.25 21.24
N GLY A 179 -26.44 9.67 20.96
CA GLY A 179 -27.33 9.09 19.95
C GLY A 179 -26.87 9.33 18.52
N LEU A 180 -26.22 10.46 18.23
CA LEU A 180 -25.59 10.75 16.94
C LEU A 180 -24.35 9.88 16.73
N LEU A 181 -23.48 9.76 17.74
CA LEU A 181 -22.30 8.88 17.66
C LEU A 181 -22.69 7.40 17.54
N ALA A 182 -23.73 6.97 18.27
CA ALA A 182 -24.29 5.62 18.14
C ALA A 182 -25.05 5.43 16.81
N GLY A 183 -25.71 6.47 16.30
CA GLY A 183 -26.39 6.50 15.01
C GLY A 183 -25.43 6.39 13.84
N ILE A 184 -24.31 7.13 13.87
CA ILE A 184 -23.19 6.97 12.93
C ILE A 184 -22.66 5.52 12.98
N ALA A 185 -22.52 4.93 14.17
CA ALA A 185 -22.09 3.54 14.30
C ALA A 185 -23.10 2.53 13.71
N ALA A 186 -24.39 2.81 13.77
CA ALA A 186 -25.45 1.99 13.18
C ALA A 186 -25.63 2.23 11.67
N ASP A 187 -25.48 3.47 11.18
CA ASP A 187 -25.58 3.86 9.77
C ASP A 187 -24.40 3.34 8.94
N ILE A 188 -23.25 3.04 9.58
CA ILE A 188 -22.16 2.25 8.97
C ILE A 188 -22.69 0.91 8.39
N ALA A 189 -23.74 0.32 8.99
CA ALA A 189 -24.35 -0.91 8.48
C ALA A 189 -25.31 -0.68 7.28
N VAL A 190 -25.87 0.52 7.12
CA VAL A 190 -26.85 0.88 6.07
C VAL A 190 -26.19 1.56 4.86
N ASP A 191 -24.99 2.14 5.03
CA ASP A 191 -24.24 2.88 4.01
C ASP A 191 -23.52 2.03 2.94
N ALA A 192 -24.04 0.83 2.67
CA ALA A 192 -23.45 -0.20 1.82
C ALA A 192 -23.22 0.22 0.35
N THR A 193 -23.75 1.37 -0.10
CA THR A 193 -23.77 1.75 -1.52
C THR A 193 -22.66 2.72 -1.95
N GLU A 194 -21.96 3.38 -1.03
CA GLU A 194 -20.82 4.26 -1.33
C GLU A 194 -19.55 3.74 -0.66
N ASN A 195 -18.79 2.94 -1.42
CA ASN A 195 -17.51 2.38 -0.98
C ASN A 195 -16.42 2.73 -2.00
N ALA A 196 -15.23 3.05 -1.48
CA ALA A 196 -14.06 3.29 -2.30
C ALA A 196 -13.60 2.01 -3.01
N ASP A 197 -12.95 2.15 -4.17
CA ASP A 197 -12.27 1.04 -4.80
C ASP A 197 -10.93 0.76 -4.09
N LEU A 198 -10.99 -0.16 -3.12
CA LEU A 198 -9.83 -0.62 -2.36
C LEU A 198 -9.07 -1.76 -3.04
N ARG A 199 -9.46 -2.18 -4.25
CA ARG A 199 -8.80 -3.30 -4.93
C ARG A 199 -7.37 -2.91 -5.32
N ILE A 200 -6.44 -3.76 -4.90
CA ILE A 200 -5.01 -3.71 -5.22
C ILE A 200 -4.44 -5.13 -5.04
N SER A 201 -3.40 -5.48 -5.78
CA SER A 201 -2.71 -6.75 -5.56
C SER A 201 -1.85 -6.67 -4.29
N GLN A 202 -2.17 -7.50 -3.31
CA GLN A 202 -1.46 -7.58 -2.02
C GLN A 202 -0.34 -8.63 -2.01
N PHE A 203 -0.17 -9.36 -3.11
CA PHE A 203 0.78 -10.48 -3.23
C PHE A 203 2.11 -10.08 -3.89
N PHE A 204 2.23 -8.84 -4.39
CA PHE A 204 3.50 -8.36 -4.91
C PHE A 204 4.47 -8.03 -3.76
N PRO A 205 5.78 -8.25 -3.95
CA PRO A 205 6.78 -7.76 -3.02
C PRO A 205 6.89 -6.23 -3.08
N SER A 206 7.44 -5.61 -2.04
CA SER A 206 7.77 -4.18 -2.05
C SER A 206 9.10 -3.88 -2.72
N TYR A 207 10.03 -4.82 -2.63
CA TYR A 207 11.41 -4.66 -3.05
C TYR A 207 11.86 -5.83 -3.93
N ALA A 208 12.50 -5.52 -5.05
CA ALA A 208 13.21 -6.48 -5.86
C ALA A 208 14.71 -6.15 -5.84
N ARG A 209 15.52 -7.18 -5.64
CA ARG A 209 16.97 -7.11 -5.56
C ARG A 209 17.56 -8.13 -6.51
N ALA A 210 18.66 -7.80 -7.17
CA ALA A 210 19.33 -8.74 -8.04
C ALA A 210 20.85 -8.51 -8.05
N VAL A 211 21.61 -9.58 -8.16
CA VAL A 211 23.06 -9.55 -8.38
C VAL A 211 23.48 -10.69 -9.29
N GLU A 212 24.52 -10.44 -10.07
CA GLU A 212 25.21 -11.46 -10.86
C GLU A 212 26.60 -11.70 -10.27
N ILE A 213 26.97 -12.97 -10.13
CA ILE A 213 28.21 -13.39 -9.44
C ILE A 213 28.94 -14.39 -10.32
N SER A 214 30.23 -14.17 -10.56
CA SER A 214 31.08 -15.13 -11.25
C SER A 214 31.77 -16.04 -10.23
N VAL A 215 31.63 -17.36 -10.37
CA VAL A 215 32.26 -18.36 -9.50
C VAL A 215 32.85 -19.53 -10.30
N PRO A 216 33.84 -20.24 -9.75
CA PRO A 216 34.32 -21.47 -10.35
C PRO A 216 33.18 -22.50 -10.50
N PRO A 217 33.12 -23.25 -11.61
CA PRO A 217 32.13 -24.31 -11.77
C PRO A 217 32.26 -25.35 -10.66
N GLY A 218 31.13 -25.78 -10.13
CA GLY A 218 31.14 -26.70 -8.99
C GLY A 218 29.80 -26.74 -8.26
N THR A 219 29.79 -27.52 -7.19
CA THR A 219 28.63 -27.67 -6.31
C THR A 219 28.85 -26.87 -5.04
N TYR A 220 27.87 -26.03 -4.69
CA TYR A 220 27.91 -25.13 -3.54
C TYR A 220 26.65 -25.30 -2.69
N ASN A 221 26.78 -25.17 -1.37
CA ASN A 221 25.61 -24.99 -0.51
C ASN A 221 25.23 -23.51 -0.48
N VAL A 222 24.02 -23.19 -0.92
CA VAL A 222 23.58 -21.82 -1.15
C VAL A 222 22.64 -21.37 -0.04
N THR A 223 22.92 -20.23 0.57
CA THR A 223 22.01 -19.61 1.54
C THR A 223 21.82 -18.14 1.21
N VAL A 224 20.58 -17.65 1.24
CA VAL A 224 20.26 -16.23 1.13
C VAL A 224 19.74 -15.74 2.47
N GLU A 225 20.37 -14.70 3.02
CA GLU A 225 20.05 -14.14 4.32
C GLU A 225 19.48 -12.73 4.21
N TYR A 226 18.42 -12.47 4.97
CA TYR A 226 17.72 -11.20 5.08
C TYR A 226 18.00 -10.59 6.45
N TRP A 227 18.48 -9.36 6.45
CA TRP A 227 18.97 -8.66 7.63
C TRP A 227 18.21 -7.36 7.86
N ASN A 228 18.08 -6.98 9.13
CA ASN A 228 17.68 -5.65 9.59
C ASN A 228 18.81 -5.09 10.46
N GLY A 229 19.66 -4.24 9.90
CA GLY A 229 20.89 -3.80 10.54
C GLY A 229 21.78 -5.00 10.92
N LYS A 230 21.90 -5.29 12.22
CA LYS A 230 22.68 -6.43 12.74
C LYS A 230 21.85 -7.67 13.06
N ASN A 231 20.53 -7.60 12.91
CA ASN A 231 19.63 -8.68 13.27
C ASN A 231 19.34 -9.53 12.03
N LEU A 232 19.66 -10.82 12.09
CA LEU A 232 19.26 -11.77 11.07
C LEU A 232 17.74 -12.00 11.20
N MET A 233 16.99 -11.61 10.17
CA MET A 233 15.54 -11.80 10.14
C MET A 233 15.18 -13.18 9.63
N ARG A 234 15.85 -13.61 8.55
CA ARG A 234 15.61 -14.91 7.92
C ARG A 234 16.82 -15.41 7.16
N ALA A 235 17.11 -16.70 7.26
CA ALA A 235 18.00 -17.41 6.36
C ALA A 235 17.18 -18.40 5.53
N VAL A 236 17.35 -18.37 4.20
CA VAL A 236 16.71 -19.27 3.25
C VAL A 236 17.80 -20.17 2.68
N ASP A 237 17.77 -21.44 3.07
CA ASP A 237 18.67 -22.46 2.54
C ASP A 237 18.10 -22.99 1.22
N HIS A 238 18.91 -22.89 0.16
CA HIS A 238 18.60 -23.40 -1.18
C HIS A 238 19.24 -24.77 -1.43
N GLY A 239 19.93 -25.33 -0.43
CA GLY A 239 20.62 -26.60 -0.48
C GLY A 239 21.82 -26.58 -1.41
N SER A 240 22.24 -27.78 -1.79
CA SER A 240 23.32 -28.01 -2.73
C SER A 240 22.89 -27.71 -4.16
N ARG A 241 23.63 -26.80 -4.82
CA ARG A 241 23.40 -26.35 -6.20
C ARG A 241 24.67 -26.52 -7.01
N GLU A 242 24.53 -27.10 -8.20
CA GLU A 242 25.61 -27.19 -9.18
C GLU A 242 25.54 -25.98 -10.13
N PHE A 243 26.67 -25.29 -10.30
CA PHE A 243 26.83 -24.18 -11.23
C PHE A 243 27.81 -24.55 -12.34
N THR A 244 27.39 -24.32 -13.59
CA THR A 244 28.15 -24.67 -14.79
C THR A 244 28.33 -23.45 -15.71
N PRO A 245 29.41 -23.40 -16.51
CA PRO A 245 29.54 -22.36 -17.53
C PRO A 245 28.39 -22.43 -18.54
N GLY A 246 27.76 -21.29 -18.84
CA GLY A 246 26.61 -21.22 -19.75
C GLY A 246 25.30 -21.84 -19.22
N GLY A 247 25.28 -22.34 -17.98
CA GLY A 247 24.07 -22.80 -17.30
C GLY A 247 23.14 -21.64 -16.89
N LEU A 248 21.87 -21.95 -16.61
CA LEU A 248 20.90 -20.96 -16.12
C LEU A 248 21.34 -20.33 -14.79
N ASN A 249 21.91 -21.14 -13.90
CA ASN A 249 22.48 -20.75 -12.61
C ASN A 249 21.68 -19.66 -11.88
N LEU A 250 20.38 -19.90 -11.68
CA LEU A 250 19.47 -18.94 -11.07
C LEU A 250 19.14 -19.36 -9.63
N ILE A 251 19.24 -18.40 -8.71
CA ILE A 251 18.78 -18.51 -7.33
C ILE A 251 17.66 -17.50 -7.12
N GLU A 252 16.48 -17.99 -6.76
CA GLU A 252 15.33 -17.16 -6.42
C GLU A 252 15.03 -17.30 -4.93
N SER A 253 14.95 -16.17 -4.22
CA SER A 253 14.66 -16.16 -2.79
C SER A 253 13.62 -15.08 -2.46
N TYR A 254 12.86 -15.27 -1.37
CA TYR A 254 11.93 -14.25 -0.92
C TYR A 254 11.71 -14.21 0.60
N MET A 255 11.41 -13.02 1.13
CA MET A 255 10.91 -12.78 2.48
C MET A 255 9.76 -11.76 2.45
N LEU A 256 8.52 -12.25 2.40
CA LEU A 256 7.31 -11.43 2.37
C LEU A 256 6.75 -11.28 3.80
N GLN A 257 7.43 -10.51 4.63
CA GLN A 257 7.02 -10.17 6.00
C GLN A 257 7.31 -8.70 6.29
#